data_AF-A0AAW2RB78-F1
#
_entry.id   AF-A0AAW2RB78-F1
#
_cell.length_a   1.000
_cell.length_b   1.000
_cell.length_c   1.000
_cell.angle_alpha   90.00
_cell.angle_beta   90.00
_cell.angle_gamma   90.00
#
_symmetry.space_group_name_H-M   'P 1'
#
loop_
_entity.id
_entity.type
_entity.pdbx_description
1 polymer ?
#
loop_
_entity_poly.entity_id
_entity_poly.type
_entity_poly.pdbx_seq_one_letter_code
_entity_poly.pdbx_strand_id
1 'polypeptide(L)'
;WQKISDPRSIAEILKQVYADHSTKVEEVFSRIIETTQHPAAAASFASIIFAPQGQLSFKEALTRCQMNGTPICLMYGKEDPWVRPVWGLQVKRQVPDAPYYEISPAGHCPHDEVPEVVNFLLRGWIQNLESNGSIMLPLLDGPENADFNVTKDLEFSREGSRKSVRVRFYGNKLSVWSWLSSHFKPIFEERTH
;
A
#
# COMPACT_ATOMS: atom_id res chain seq x y z
N TRP A 1 4.72 -30.70 2.42
CA TRP A 1 3.30 -30.33 2.24
C TRP A 1 2.51 -30.47 3.53
N GLN A 2 2.28 -31.68 4.04
CA GLN A 2 1.44 -31.95 5.23
C GLN A 2 1.66 -31.02 6.44
N LYS A 3 2.92 -30.71 6.80
CA LYS A 3 3.22 -29.78 7.90
C LYS A 3 2.81 -28.33 7.61
N ILE A 4 2.93 -27.88 6.36
CA ILE A 4 2.65 -26.50 5.94
C ILE A 4 1.14 -26.31 5.76
N SER A 5 0.45 -27.32 5.23
CA SER A 5 -1.01 -27.34 5.10
C SER A 5 -1.73 -27.72 6.40
N ASP A 6 -1.00 -27.98 7.48
CA ASP A 6 -1.61 -28.31 8.78
C ASP A 6 -2.37 -27.08 9.31
N PRO A 7 -3.63 -27.24 9.74
CA PRO A 7 -4.43 -26.12 10.24
C PRO A 7 -3.77 -25.35 11.39
N ARG A 8 -2.99 -26.01 12.25
CA ARG A 8 -2.29 -25.32 13.34
C ARG A 8 -1.16 -24.46 12.79
N SER A 9 -0.37 -24.99 11.85
CA SER A 9 0.67 -24.20 11.18
C SER A 9 0.10 -22.96 10.48
N ILE A 10 -1.03 -23.10 9.78
CA ILE A 10 -1.69 -21.97 9.10
C ILE A 10 -2.18 -20.94 10.12
N ALA A 11 -2.81 -21.38 11.21
CA ALA A 11 -3.26 -20.48 12.27
C ALA A 11 -2.08 -19.72 12.91
N GLU A 12 -0.96 -20.39 13.16
CA GLU A 12 0.25 -19.74 13.70
C GLU A 12 0.86 -18.74 12.71
N ILE A 13 0.82 -19.01 11.40
CA ILE A 13 1.24 -18.04 10.38
C ILE A 13 0.32 -16.81 10.38
N LEU A 14 -1.00 -17.00 10.42
CA LEU A 14 -1.95 -15.88 10.47
C LEU A 14 -1.74 -15.01 11.70
N LYS A 15 -1.47 -15.61 12.87
CA LYS A 15 -1.10 -14.87 14.08
C LYS A 15 0.20 -14.10 13.96
N GLN A 16 1.14 -14.52 13.12
CA GLN A 16 2.39 -13.79 12.93
C GLN A 16 2.20 -12.59 12.00
N VAL A 17 1.39 -12.75 10.94
CA VAL A 17 1.31 -11.77 9.85
C VAL A 17 0.29 -10.65 10.08
N TYR A 18 -0.67 -10.83 10.98
CA TYR A 18 -1.67 -9.80 11.33
C TYR A 18 -1.18 -9.03 12.56
N ALA A 19 -1.30 -7.71 12.53
CA ALA A 19 -0.99 -6.85 13.67
C ALA A 19 -2.17 -6.73 14.65
N ASP A 20 -3.40 -6.63 14.12
CA ASP A 20 -4.61 -6.57 14.94
C ASP A 20 -5.26 -7.95 15.07
N HIS A 21 -4.98 -8.64 16.18
CA HIS A 21 -5.56 -9.95 16.51
C HIS A 21 -7.03 -9.90 16.93
N SER A 22 -7.67 -8.72 16.99
CA SER A 22 -9.13 -8.61 17.10
C SER A 22 -9.83 -8.82 15.77
N THR A 23 -9.09 -8.81 14.65
CA THR A 23 -9.64 -9.06 13.32
C THR A 23 -10.16 -10.49 13.24
N LYS A 24 -11.43 -10.65 12.86
CA LYS A 24 -12.01 -11.96 12.59
C LYS A 24 -11.37 -12.56 11.34
N VAL A 25 -10.54 -13.57 11.55
CA VAL A 25 -9.81 -14.27 10.49
C VAL A 25 -10.41 -15.64 10.19
N GLU A 26 -11.52 -16.03 10.82
CA GLU A 26 -12.13 -17.35 10.68
C GLU A 26 -12.52 -17.67 9.24
N GLU A 27 -13.08 -16.69 8.53
CA GLU A 27 -13.44 -16.85 7.12
C GLU A 27 -12.21 -17.02 6.24
N VAL A 28 -11.20 -16.15 6.40
CA VAL A 28 -9.93 -16.22 5.68
C VAL A 28 -9.23 -17.54 5.94
N PHE A 29 -9.14 -17.94 7.21
CA PHE A 29 -8.58 -19.23 7.62
C PHE A 29 -9.30 -20.39 6.93
N SER A 30 -10.63 -20.42 6.98
CA SER A 30 -11.42 -21.48 6.36
C SER A 30 -11.18 -21.59 4.86
N ARG A 31 -11.11 -20.45 4.15
CA ARG A 31 -10.80 -20.40 2.71
C ARG A 31 -9.38 -20.87 2.39
N ILE A 32 -8.40 -20.56 3.24
CA ILE A 32 -7.03 -21.08 3.10
C ILE A 32 -7.04 -22.61 3.25
N ILE A 33 -7.71 -23.13 4.29
CA ILE A 33 -7.82 -24.58 4.51
C ILE A 33 -8.45 -25.27 3.30
N GLU A 34 -9.59 -24.77 2.82
CA GLU A 34 -10.24 -25.28 1.62
C GLU A 34 -9.30 -25.28 0.41
N THR A 35 -8.57 -24.17 0.19
CA THR A 35 -7.60 -24.06 -0.91
C THR A 35 -6.48 -25.11 -0.80
N THR A 36 -6.01 -25.40 0.41
CA THR A 36 -4.96 -26.42 0.62
C THR A 36 -5.43 -27.85 0.39
N GLN A 37 -6.74 -28.11 0.36
CA GLN A 37 -7.30 -29.44 0.07
C GLN A 37 -7.36 -29.74 -1.43
N HIS A 38 -7.18 -28.72 -2.28
CA HIS A 38 -7.19 -28.93 -3.72
C HIS A 38 -6.06 -29.88 -4.17
N PRO A 39 -6.31 -30.86 -5.08
CA PRO A 39 -5.29 -31.84 -5.49
C PRO A 39 -3.99 -31.22 -6.03
N ALA A 40 -4.10 -30.06 -6.67
CA ALA A 40 -2.94 -29.33 -7.22
C ALA A 40 -2.23 -28.40 -6.20
N ALA A 41 -2.75 -28.24 -4.97
CA ALA A 41 -2.26 -27.23 -4.04
C ALA A 41 -0.77 -27.43 -3.68
N ALA A 42 -0.34 -28.68 -3.46
CA ALA A 42 1.06 -28.99 -3.19
C ALA A 42 1.99 -28.62 -4.35
N ALA A 43 1.55 -28.87 -5.59
CA ALA A 43 2.31 -28.55 -6.79
C ALA A 43 2.37 -27.03 -7.01
N SER A 44 1.27 -26.31 -6.82
CA SER A 44 1.22 -24.84 -6.90
C SER A 44 2.08 -24.17 -5.83
N PHE A 45 2.09 -24.69 -4.60
CA PHE A 45 2.97 -24.15 -3.56
C PHE A 45 4.44 -24.42 -3.89
N ALA A 46 4.76 -25.63 -4.36
CA ALA A 46 6.12 -25.97 -4.76
C ALA A 46 6.61 -25.10 -5.92
N SER A 47 5.75 -24.78 -6.90
CA SER A 47 6.14 -23.92 -8.02
C SER A 47 6.48 -22.49 -7.58
N ILE A 48 5.84 -21.97 -6.53
CA ILE A 48 6.15 -20.65 -5.96
C ILE A 48 7.47 -20.70 -5.18
N ILE A 49 7.64 -21.67 -4.28
CA ILE A 49 8.83 -21.74 -3.42
C ILE A 49 10.10 -22.09 -4.20
N PHE A 50 9.99 -22.93 -5.22
CA PHE A 50 11.10 -23.35 -6.06
C PHE A 50 11.16 -22.61 -7.40
N ALA A 51 10.42 -21.51 -7.55
CA ALA A 51 10.52 -20.67 -8.73
C ALA A 51 11.97 -20.22 -8.93
N PRO A 52 12.52 -20.30 -10.16
CA PRO A 52 13.83 -19.74 -10.42
C PRO A 52 13.82 -18.24 -10.17
N GLN A 53 14.97 -17.69 -9.82
CA GLN A 53 15.10 -16.25 -9.66
C GLN A 53 14.72 -15.54 -10.96
N GLY A 54 13.98 -14.42 -10.84
CA GLY A 54 13.58 -13.63 -11.99
C GLY A 54 14.77 -13.15 -12.81
N GLN A 55 14.60 -13.07 -14.14
CA GLN A 55 15.63 -12.57 -15.06
C GLN A 55 16.02 -11.11 -14.78
N LEU A 56 15.10 -10.34 -14.19
CA LEU A 56 15.33 -8.96 -13.79
C LEU A 56 15.50 -8.90 -12.28
N SER A 57 16.50 -8.16 -11.84
CA SER A 57 16.55 -7.71 -10.46
C SER A 57 15.36 -6.79 -10.16
N PHE A 58 14.98 -6.73 -8.89
CA PHE A 58 13.90 -5.85 -8.45
C PHE A 58 14.12 -4.37 -8.81
N LYS A 59 15.38 -3.91 -8.75
CA LYS A 59 15.79 -2.57 -9.19
C LYS A 59 15.56 -2.36 -10.69
N GLU A 60 15.97 -3.32 -11.53
CA GLU A 60 15.74 -3.22 -12.98
C GLU A 60 14.26 -3.22 -13.34
N ALA A 61 13.45 -4.01 -12.61
CA ALA A 61 12.01 -4.02 -12.79
C ALA A 61 11.41 -2.63 -12.49
N LEU A 62 11.78 -2.01 -11.37
CA LEU A 62 11.33 -0.65 -11.02
C LEU A 62 11.77 0.39 -12.06
N THR A 63 13.03 0.35 -12.52
CA THR A 63 13.52 1.24 -13.57
C THR A 63 12.70 1.10 -14.85
N ARG A 64 12.37 -0.13 -15.27
CA ARG A 64 11.54 -0.36 -16.47
C ARG A 64 10.13 0.18 -16.29
N CYS A 65 9.52 0.04 -15.12
CA CYS A 65 8.22 0.66 -14.83
C CYS A 65 8.28 2.18 -15.00
N GLN A 66 9.33 2.84 -14.49
CA GLN A 66 9.52 4.29 -14.67
C GLN A 66 9.71 4.68 -16.13
N MET A 67 10.57 3.96 -16.87
CA MET A 67 10.81 4.22 -18.30
C MET A 67 9.53 4.07 -19.13
N ASN A 68 8.64 3.15 -18.75
CA ASN A 68 7.38 2.91 -19.42
C ASN A 68 6.25 3.84 -18.93
N GLY A 69 6.54 4.79 -18.03
CA GLY A 69 5.54 5.68 -17.44
C GLY A 69 4.48 4.93 -16.62
N THR A 70 4.78 3.73 -16.12
CA THR A 70 3.85 2.94 -15.29
C THR A 70 3.71 3.60 -13.91
N PRO A 71 2.51 4.07 -13.52
CA PRO A 71 2.31 4.67 -12.21
C PRO A 71 2.52 3.65 -11.10
N ILE A 72 3.18 4.06 -10.01
CA ILE A 72 3.48 3.22 -8.84
C ILE A 72 2.93 3.90 -7.59
N CYS A 73 2.27 3.14 -6.73
CA CYS A 73 1.85 3.53 -5.39
C CYS A 73 2.23 2.44 -4.41
N LEU A 74 2.74 2.83 -3.24
CA LEU A 74 3.18 1.94 -2.19
C LEU A 74 2.23 2.04 -0.99
N MET A 75 1.74 0.91 -0.51
CA MET A 75 0.90 0.83 0.70
C MET A 75 1.42 -0.32 1.56
N TYR A 76 1.93 0.00 2.74
CA TYR A 76 2.56 -0.97 3.64
C TYR A 76 1.86 -0.96 4.99
N GLY A 77 1.65 -2.15 5.55
CA GLY A 77 1.42 -2.25 6.98
C GLY A 77 2.72 -1.96 7.73
N LYS A 78 2.67 -1.04 8.69
CA LYS A 78 3.84 -0.59 9.43
C LYS A 78 4.41 -1.72 10.30
N GLU A 79 3.57 -2.63 10.75
CA GLU A 79 3.90 -3.76 11.61
C GLU A 79 4.18 -5.06 10.80
N ASP A 80 4.33 -4.99 9.47
CA ASP A 80 4.65 -6.16 8.64
C ASP A 80 5.96 -6.84 9.11
N PRO A 81 5.90 -8.11 9.58
CA PRO A 81 7.07 -8.83 10.06
C PRO A 81 7.98 -9.35 8.93
N TRP A 82 7.43 -9.53 7.73
CA TRP A 82 8.06 -10.20 6.59
C TRP A 82 8.65 -9.18 5.60
N VAL A 83 7.85 -8.21 5.16
CA VAL A 83 8.27 -7.15 4.22
C VAL A 83 8.25 -5.82 4.94
N ARG A 84 9.16 -5.68 5.91
CA ARG A 84 9.25 -4.50 6.78
C ARG A 84 9.32 -3.18 5.98
N PRO A 85 8.77 -2.07 6.51
CA PRO A 85 8.75 -0.75 5.84
C PRO A 85 10.10 -0.24 5.33
N VAL A 86 11.22 -0.70 5.90
CA VAL A 86 12.57 -0.38 5.40
C VAL A 86 12.75 -0.73 3.91
N TRP A 87 12.13 -1.81 3.43
CA TRP A 87 12.15 -2.20 2.02
C TRP A 87 11.30 -1.25 1.17
N GLY A 88 10.12 -0.87 1.64
CA GLY A 88 9.29 0.16 1.00
C GLY A 88 10.01 1.50 0.86
N LEU A 89 10.76 1.92 1.88
CA LEU A 89 11.60 3.12 1.83
C LEU A 89 12.73 3.01 0.79
N GLN A 90 13.31 1.82 0.59
CA GLN A 90 14.29 1.61 -0.48
C GLN A 90 13.67 1.71 -1.87
N VAL A 91 12.44 1.21 -2.05
CA VAL A 91 11.66 1.40 -3.28
C VAL A 91 11.42 2.88 -3.52
N LYS A 92 10.90 3.58 -2.50
CA LYS A 92 10.61 5.03 -2.55
C LYS A 92 11.83 5.88 -2.93
N ARG A 93 13.05 5.49 -2.54
CA ARG A 93 14.29 6.16 -3.00
C ARG A 93 14.54 6.01 -4.50
N GLN A 94 14.13 4.91 -5.11
CA GLN A 94 14.26 4.67 -6.55
C GLN A 94 13.11 5.30 -7.35
N VAL A 95 11.91 5.30 -6.78
CA VAL A 95 10.69 5.91 -7.34
C VAL A 95 10.21 7.09 -6.48
N PRO A 96 10.96 8.20 -6.44
CA PRO A 96 10.69 9.31 -5.52
C PRO A 96 9.31 9.95 -5.73
N ASP A 97 8.71 9.85 -6.91
CA ASP A 97 7.40 10.43 -7.18
C ASP A 97 6.23 9.52 -6.81
N ALA A 98 6.49 8.23 -6.54
CA ALA A 98 5.45 7.29 -6.13
C ALA A 98 4.90 7.67 -4.74
N PRO A 99 3.58 7.86 -4.56
CA PRO A 99 2.99 8.00 -3.24
C PRO A 99 3.29 6.75 -2.39
N TYR A 100 3.62 6.98 -1.12
CA TYR A 100 3.89 5.89 -0.18
C TYR A 100 3.13 6.09 1.13
N TYR A 101 2.31 5.13 1.50
CA TYR A 101 1.50 5.11 2.71
C TYR A 101 1.95 3.98 3.64
N GLU A 102 2.33 4.33 4.87
CA GLU A 102 2.54 3.40 5.97
C GLU A 102 1.31 3.43 6.89
N ILE A 103 0.72 2.26 7.14
CA ILE A 103 -0.59 2.09 7.78
C ILE A 103 -0.41 1.34 9.10
N SER A 104 -0.96 1.87 10.19
CA SER A 104 -0.80 1.32 11.55
C SER A 104 -2.07 1.48 12.39
N PRO A 105 -2.53 0.46 13.13
CA PRO A 105 -1.98 -0.89 13.16
C PRO A 105 -2.34 -1.67 11.87
N ALA A 106 -1.34 -2.23 11.19
CA ALA A 106 -1.51 -3.20 10.11
C ALA A 106 -0.21 -3.97 9.86
N GLY A 107 -0.32 -5.28 9.66
CA GLY A 107 0.77 -6.20 9.40
C GLY A 107 1.00 -6.45 7.91
N HIS A 108 1.25 -7.71 7.55
CA HIS A 108 1.60 -8.12 6.19
C HIS A 108 0.46 -7.96 5.18
N CYS A 109 -0.78 -8.07 5.65
CA CYS A 109 -1.98 -8.03 4.81
C CYS A 109 -2.84 -6.81 5.17
N PRO A 110 -2.35 -5.56 4.97
CA PRO A 110 -3.09 -4.37 5.36
C PRO A 110 -4.46 -4.25 4.65
N HIS A 111 -4.56 -4.84 3.45
CA HIS A 111 -5.80 -4.87 2.66
C HIS A 111 -6.89 -5.78 3.25
N ASP A 112 -6.53 -6.74 4.11
CA ASP A 112 -7.48 -7.61 4.81
C ASP A 112 -7.77 -7.09 6.24
N GLU A 113 -6.73 -6.59 6.90
CA GLU A 113 -6.83 -6.03 8.26
C GLU A 113 -7.62 -4.73 8.32
N VAL A 114 -7.31 -3.79 7.42
CA VAL A 114 -7.90 -2.44 7.38
C VAL A 114 -8.38 -2.07 5.95
N PRO A 115 -9.27 -2.88 5.35
CA PRO A 115 -9.73 -2.71 3.97
C PRO A 115 -10.36 -1.35 3.74
N GLU A 116 -11.01 -0.76 4.75
CA GLU A 116 -11.63 0.56 4.66
C GLU A 116 -10.58 1.63 4.32
N VAL A 117 -9.45 1.61 5.02
CA VAL A 117 -8.34 2.54 4.81
C VAL A 117 -7.62 2.24 3.50
N VAL A 118 -7.28 0.98 3.23
CA VAL A 118 -6.59 0.62 1.99
C VAL A 118 -7.43 0.97 0.76
N ASN A 119 -8.74 0.69 0.78
CA ASN A 119 -9.62 1.02 -0.33
C ASN A 119 -9.80 2.54 -0.49
N PHE A 120 -9.88 3.30 0.60
CA PHE A 120 -9.90 4.76 0.54
C PHE A 120 -8.65 5.31 -0.16
N LEU A 121 -7.46 4.86 0.27
CA LEU A 121 -6.19 5.28 -0.32
C LEU A 121 -6.07 4.85 -1.79
N LEU A 122 -6.46 3.62 -2.12
CA LEU A 122 -6.35 3.06 -3.46
C LEU A 122 -7.27 3.77 -4.44
N ARG A 123 -8.53 3.99 -4.07
CA ARG A 123 -9.50 4.70 -4.91
C ARG A 123 -9.08 6.14 -5.15
N GLY A 124 -8.63 6.84 -4.11
CA GLY A 124 -8.17 8.22 -4.27
C GLY A 124 -6.90 8.33 -5.11
N TRP A 125 -5.98 7.36 -5.03
CA TRP A 125 -4.84 7.30 -5.94
C TRP A 125 -5.27 7.07 -7.41
N ILE A 126 -6.20 6.16 -7.66
CA ILE A 126 -6.75 5.92 -9.00
C ILE A 126 -7.41 7.19 -9.54
N GLN A 127 -8.24 7.86 -8.73
CA GLN A 127 -8.89 9.13 -9.12
C GLN A 127 -7.88 10.24 -9.40
N ASN A 128 -6.81 10.35 -8.62
CA ASN A 128 -5.72 11.28 -8.89
C ASN A 128 -5.07 10.99 -10.26
N LEU A 129 -4.81 9.72 -10.60
CA LEU A 129 -4.26 9.35 -11.91
C LEU A 129 -5.23 9.64 -13.07
N GLU A 130 -6.49 9.21 -12.94
CA GLU A 130 -7.52 9.40 -13.99
C GLU A 130 -7.84 10.88 -14.24
N SER A 131 -7.69 11.73 -13.22
CA SER A 131 -7.88 13.18 -13.33
C SER A 131 -6.61 13.94 -13.73
N ASN A 132 -5.53 13.25 -14.09
CA ASN A 132 -4.21 13.84 -14.37
C ASN A 132 -3.75 14.79 -13.25
N GLY A 133 -3.99 14.39 -12.01
CA GLY A 133 -3.61 15.12 -10.81
C GLY A 133 -4.65 16.11 -10.28
N SER A 134 -5.69 16.46 -11.06
CA SER A 134 -6.67 17.50 -10.67
C SER A 134 -7.37 17.20 -9.33
N ILE A 135 -7.58 15.91 -9.02
CA ILE A 135 -7.99 15.44 -7.70
C ILE A 135 -6.72 15.15 -6.88
N MET A 136 -6.61 15.76 -5.70
CA MET A 136 -5.46 15.53 -4.81
C MET A 136 -5.36 14.07 -4.36
N LEU A 137 -4.12 13.63 -4.06
CA LEU A 137 -3.91 12.35 -3.41
C LEU A 137 -4.55 12.36 -2.01
N PRO A 138 -5.08 11.21 -1.55
CA PRO A 138 -5.56 11.06 -0.19
C PRO A 138 -4.60 11.63 0.84
N LEU A 139 -5.17 12.28 1.85
CA LEU A 139 -4.48 12.93 2.97
C LEU A 139 -3.85 14.30 2.65
N LEU A 140 -3.79 14.75 1.39
CA LEU A 140 -3.20 16.04 1.01
C LEU A 140 -4.18 17.22 0.92
N ASP A 141 -5.44 17.06 1.31
CA ASP A 141 -6.53 18.03 1.08
C ASP A 141 -6.49 19.33 1.93
N GLY A 142 -5.33 19.76 2.44
CA GLY A 142 -5.22 20.90 3.35
C GLY A 142 -4.04 21.83 3.07
N PRO A 143 -4.20 23.17 3.23
CA PRO A 143 -3.19 24.18 2.90
C PRO A 143 -1.92 24.12 3.77
N GLU A 144 -1.94 23.39 4.89
CA GLU A 144 -0.80 23.24 5.81
C GLU A 144 0.09 22.02 5.49
N ASN A 145 -0.25 21.19 4.49
CA ASN A 145 0.48 19.95 4.18
C ASN A 145 1.69 20.14 3.25
N ALA A 146 2.44 21.24 3.43
CA ALA A 146 3.65 21.55 2.65
C ALA A 146 4.86 20.64 3.00
N ASP A 147 4.72 19.80 4.03
CA ASP A 147 5.77 18.92 4.53
C ASP A 147 5.74 17.54 3.87
N PHE A 148 6.95 17.00 3.68
CA PHE A 148 7.26 15.74 3.00
C PHE A 148 6.58 14.50 3.62
N ASN A 149 6.07 14.62 4.85
CA ASN A 149 5.53 13.52 5.65
C ASN A 149 4.24 13.94 6.37
N VAL A 150 3.08 13.62 5.78
CA VAL A 150 1.78 13.87 6.44
C VAL A 150 1.41 12.66 7.27
N THR A 151 1.01 12.86 8.52
CA THR A 151 0.46 11.79 9.36
C THR A 151 -0.96 12.14 9.73
N LYS A 152 -1.91 11.26 9.43
CA LYS A 152 -3.33 11.44 9.80
C LYS A 152 -3.87 10.16 10.45
N ASP A 153 -4.70 10.35 11.46
CA ASP A 153 -5.47 9.27 12.05
C ASP A 153 -6.83 9.23 11.33
N LEU A 154 -7.14 8.08 10.71
CA LEU A 154 -8.38 7.80 10.00
C LEU A 154 -9.25 6.90 10.86
N GLU A 155 -10.52 7.25 10.99
CA GLU A 155 -11.47 6.48 11.77
C GLU A 155 -12.51 5.84 10.87
N PHE A 156 -12.90 4.61 11.22
CA PHE A 156 -13.93 3.87 10.52
C PHE A 156 -14.67 2.95 11.49
N SER A 157 -15.85 2.49 11.08
CA SER A 157 -16.66 1.55 11.86
C SER A 157 -16.64 0.18 11.20
N ARG A 158 -16.27 -0.86 11.94
CA ARG A 158 -16.30 -2.26 11.49
C ARG A 158 -16.96 -3.09 12.58
N GLU A 159 -18.00 -3.84 12.20
CA GLU A 159 -18.74 -4.72 13.12
C GLU A 159 -19.27 -4.04 14.40
N GLY A 160 -19.72 -2.78 14.27
CA GLY A 160 -20.23 -2.00 15.39
C GLY A 160 -19.17 -1.41 16.31
N SER A 161 -17.88 -1.67 16.07
CA SER A 161 -16.77 -1.06 16.78
C SER A 161 -16.13 0.05 15.95
N ARG A 162 -15.84 1.20 16.59
CA ARG A 162 -15.06 2.28 15.97
C ARG A 162 -13.58 1.94 16.09
N LYS A 163 -12.88 1.90 14.97
CA LYS A 163 -11.44 1.70 14.86
C LYS A 163 -10.77 2.97 14.38
N SER A 164 -9.51 3.15 14.75
CA SER A 164 -8.66 4.24 14.29
C SER A 164 -7.34 3.68 13.77
N VAL A 165 -6.91 4.19 12.62
CA VAL A 165 -5.69 3.79 11.93
C VAL A 165 -4.90 5.03 11.58
N ARG A 166 -3.65 5.06 12.01
CA ARG A 166 -2.68 6.07 11.64
C ARG A 166 -2.09 5.75 10.28
N VAL A 167 -2.23 6.68 9.34
CA VAL A 167 -1.56 6.62 8.05
C VAL A 167 -0.50 7.70 7.98
N ARG A 168 0.75 7.29 7.74
CA ARG A 168 1.84 8.19 7.40
C ARG A 168 2.08 8.15 5.89
N PHE A 169 1.97 9.30 5.25
CA PHE A 169 2.21 9.50 3.83
C PHE A 169 3.60 10.09 3.60
N TYR A 170 4.33 9.57 2.60
CA TYR A 170 5.62 10.07 2.14
C TYR A 170 5.51 10.54 0.67
N GLY A 171 5.41 11.85 0.47
CA GLY A 171 5.28 12.49 -0.85
C GLY A 171 6.58 13.12 -1.37
N ASN A 172 6.57 13.64 -2.60
CA ASN A 172 7.67 14.48 -3.14
C ASN A 172 7.17 15.89 -3.45
N LYS A 173 8.01 16.90 -3.18
CA LYS A 173 7.68 18.33 -3.39
C LYS A 173 7.38 18.64 -4.86
N LEU A 174 8.11 18.05 -5.81
CA LEU A 174 8.04 18.46 -7.22
C LEU A 174 6.72 18.09 -7.91
N SER A 175 6.12 16.95 -7.59
CA SER A 175 4.81 16.55 -8.15
C SER A 175 3.66 17.38 -7.57
N VAL A 176 3.72 17.70 -6.27
CA VAL A 176 2.73 18.55 -5.62
C VAL A 176 2.88 20.01 -6.04
N TRP A 177 4.11 20.52 -6.18
CA TRP A 177 4.38 21.89 -6.65
C TRP A 177 4.17 22.07 -8.15
N SER A 178 4.49 21.10 -9.01
CA SER A 178 4.16 21.16 -10.44
C SER A 178 2.64 21.14 -10.64
N TRP A 179 1.92 20.38 -9.83
CA TRP A 179 0.46 20.41 -9.78
C TRP A 179 -0.10 21.74 -9.26
N LEU A 180 0.36 22.23 -8.10
CA LEU A 180 -0.04 23.54 -7.56
C LEU A 180 0.28 24.67 -8.54
N SER A 181 1.48 24.72 -9.11
CA SER A 181 1.89 25.76 -10.06
C SER A 181 1.17 25.69 -11.41
N SER A 182 0.71 24.51 -11.83
CA SER A 182 -0.14 24.37 -13.03
C SER A 182 -1.58 24.86 -12.80
N HIS A 183 -2.09 24.78 -11.57
CA HIS A 183 -3.41 25.31 -11.18
C HIS A 183 -3.37 26.79 -10.74
N PHE A 184 -2.26 27.21 -10.14
CA PHE A 184 -1.93 28.60 -9.84
C PHE A 184 -1.01 29.14 -10.95
N LYS A 185 -1.54 29.26 -12.17
CA LYS A 185 -0.99 30.27 -13.08
C LYS A 185 -1.10 31.62 -12.35
N PRO A 186 -0.01 32.39 -12.21
CA PRO A 186 -0.05 33.62 -11.45
C PRO A 186 -1.06 34.56 -12.12
N ILE A 187 -2.03 35.03 -11.35
CA ILE A 187 -2.74 36.28 -11.61
C ILE A 187 -1.71 37.40 -11.40
N PHE A 188 -0.78 37.52 -12.34
CA PHE A 188 0.01 38.71 -12.57
C PHE A 188 0.25 38.75 -14.09
N GLU A 189 -0.82 39.10 -14.82
CA GLU A 189 -0.63 39.95 -15.98
C GLU A 189 -0.09 41.28 -15.44
N GLU A 190 1.22 41.47 -15.49
CA GLU A 190 1.76 42.82 -15.53
C GLU A 190 1.41 43.39 -16.92
N ARG A 191 0.23 44.01 -17.02
CA ARG A 191 0.00 45.10 -17.96
C ARG A 191 -0.04 46.39 -17.14
N THR A 192 0.91 47.28 -17.40
CA THR A 192 0.64 48.53 -18.12
C THR A 192 1.92 49.34 -18.35
N HIS A 193 2.07 49.76 -19.62
CA HIS A 193 2.80 50.90 -20.19
C HIS A 193 4.32 51.02 -20.03
#